data_AF-A0A222VPS1-F1
#
_entry.id   AF-A0A222VPS1-F1
#
_cell.length_a   1.000
_cell.length_b   1.000
_cell.length_c   1.000
_cell.angle_alpha   90.00
_cell.angle_beta   90.00
_cell.angle_gamma   90.00
#
_symmetry.space_group_name_H-M   'P 1'
#
loop_
_entity.id
_entity.type
_entity.pdbx_description
1 polymer ?
#
loop_
_entity_poly.entity_id
_entity_poly.type
_entity_poly.pdbx_seq_one_letter_code
_entity_poly.pdbx_strand_id
1 'polypeptide(L)'
;MAAPSASVDTAARYVAAFGRDAILAEGRRAVENGDYRWATQVLHHLVFADPEDTTAKKLQADAYEQMGYQAEGPQWRGIFLTAAKELREGIAPAVFATASTDTIAGMPVDILFDFAAVHVIGEKAADADVWFDVEFTDLGETWTVWIRHGVLNARPGATNPPLTVRAAKVLAAAILLTPAAAKGLLAEGKIAVSGDPSVLDDYAAVLDEFDPDFPVVTP
;
A
#
# COMPACT_ATOMS: atom_id res chain seq x y z
N MET A 1 -28.14 -1.39 -6.31
CA MET A 1 -27.39 -2.67 -6.28
C MET A 1 -26.34 -2.49 -5.21
N ALA A 2 -26.52 -3.10 -4.03
CA ALA A 2 -25.53 -2.96 -2.95
C ALA A 2 -24.23 -3.64 -3.43
N ALA A 3 -23.10 -2.94 -3.36
CA ALA A 3 -21.80 -3.55 -3.53
C ALA A 3 -21.69 -4.76 -2.56
N PRO A 4 -21.01 -5.86 -2.95
CA PRO A 4 -20.75 -6.93 -2.00
C PRO A 4 -20.12 -6.33 -0.74
N SER A 5 -20.64 -6.69 0.43
CA SER A 5 -20.13 -6.21 1.71
C SER A 5 -18.66 -6.58 1.86
N ALA A 6 -17.88 -5.76 2.57
CA ALA A 6 -16.48 -6.04 2.85
C ALA A 6 -16.31 -7.50 3.32
N SER A 7 -15.17 -8.12 3.01
CA SER A 7 -14.91 -9.54 3.34
C SER A 7 -15.24 -9.87 4.80
N VAL A 8 -14.93 -8.96 5.73
CA VAL A 8 -15.24 -9.02 7.17
C VAL A 8 -16.75 -9.07 7.46
N ASP A 9 -17.54 -8.16 6.87
CA ASP A 9 -18.99 -8.11 7.06
C ASP A 9 -19.67 -9.39 6.56
N THR A 10 -19.19 -9.89 5.41
CA THR A 10 -19.69 -11.14 4.83
C THR A 10 -19.33 -12.32 5.74
N ALA A 11 -18.08 -12.40 6.19
CA ALA A 11 -17.61 -13.42 7.13
C ALA A 11 -18.44 -13.44 8.42
N ALA A 12 -18.67 -12.29 9.05
CA ALA A 12 -19.48 -12.16 10.25
C ALA A 12 -20.92 -12.68 10.05
N ARG A 13 -21.54 -12.40 8.89
CA ARG A 13 -22.88 -12.91 8.55
C ARG A 13 -22.91 -14.43 8.39
N TYR A 14 -21.88 -15.01 7.76
CA TYR A 14 -21.75 -16.47 7.66
C TYR A 14 -21.62 -17.12 9.04
N VAL A 15 -20.75 -16.58 9.91
CA VAL A 15 -20.60 -17.08 11.28
C VAL A 15 -21.90 -16.94 12.08
N ALA A 16 -22.62 -15.83 11.94
CA ALA A 16 -23.92 -15.65 12.60
C ALA A 16 -24.99 -16.61 12.08
N ALA A 17 -24.99 -16.94 10.79
CA ALA A 17 -25.99 -17.80 10.17
C ALA A 17 -25.79 -19.29 10.47
N PHE A 18 -24.53 -19.76 10.44
CA PHE A 18 -24.22 -21.19 10.56
C PHE A 18 -23.62 -21.59 11.91
N GLY A 19 -23.04 -20.63 12.64
CA GLY A 19 -22.34 -20.86 13.89
C GLY A 19 -20.90 -21.32 13.68
N ARG A 20 -20.01 -20.88 14.57
CA ARG A 20 -18.57 -21.18 14.53
C ARG A 20 -18.29 -22.68 14.45
N ASP A 21 -18.87 -23.47 15.34
CA ASP A 21 -18.52 -24.89 15.48
C ASP A 21 -18.95 -25.72 14.26
N ALA A 22 -20.08 -25.37 13.62
CA ALA A 22 -20.53 -26.04 12.41
C ALA A 22 -19.58 -25.76 11.23
N ILE A 23 -19.16 -24.50 11.07
CA ILE A 23 -18.19 -24.08 10.05
C ILE A 23 -16.84 -24.77 10.28
N LEU A 24 -16.37 -24.81 11.54
CA LEU A 24 -15.10 -25.47 11.88
C LEU A 24 -15.17 -26.98 11.64
N ALA A 25 -16.28 -27.63 11.98
CA ALA A 25 -16.51 -29.04 11.72
C ALA A 25 -16.51 -29.34 10.21
N GLU A 26 -17.17 -28.50 9.41
CA GLU A 26 -17.17 -28.65 7.95
C GLU A 26 -15.78 -28.43 7.35
N GLY A 27 -15.04 -27.42 7.81
CA GLY A 27 -13.66 -27.19 7.38
C GLY A 27 -12.76 -28.40 7.69
N ARG A 28 -12.91 -29.00 8.88
CA ARG A 28 -12.18 -30.22 9.25
C ARG A 28 -12.53 -31.39 8.35
N ARG A 29 -13.82 -31.64 8.13
CA ARG A 29 -14.31 -32.68 7.22
C ARG A 29 -13.75 -32.49 5.81
N ALA A 30 -13.69 -31.25 5.32
CA ALA A 30 -13.16 -30.93 4.00
C ALA A 30 -11.65 -31.22 3.91
N VAL A 31 -10.86 -30.83 4.92
CA VAL A 31 -9.43 -31.16 5.02
C VAL A 31 -9.21 -32.68 5.03
N GLU A 32 -9.95 -33.41 5.87
CA GLU A 32 -9.82 -34.88 6.00
C GLU A 32 -10.15 -35.62 4.70
N ASN A 33 -11.05 -35.07 3.87
CA ASN A 33 -11.40 -35.64 2.57
C ASN A 33 -10.51 -35.14 1.41
N GLY A 34 -9.52 -34.30 1.69
CA GLY A 34 -8.64 -33.72 0.67
C GLY A 34 -9.27 -32.62 -0.17
N ASP A 35 -10.45 -32.10 0.23
CA ASP A 35 -11.12 -30.99 -0.44
C ASP A 35 -10.64 -29.64 0.10
N TYR A 36 -9.35 -29.36 -0.13
CA TYR A 36 -8.67 -28.20 0.44
C TYR A 36 -9.19 -26.87 -0.11
N ARG A 37 -9.69 -26.86 -1.35
CA ARG A 37 -10.28 -25.67 -1.97
C ARG A 37 -11.56 -25.27 -1.24
N TRP A 38 -12.40 -26.24 -0.90
CA TRP A 38 -13.59 -25.99 -0.10
C TRP A 38 -13.24 -25.65 1.36
N ALA A 39 -12.28 -26.37 1.96
CA ALA A 39 -11.83 -26.11 3.32
C ALA A 39 -11.39 -24.65 3.52
N THR A 40 -10.53 -24.14 2.62
CA THR A 40 -10.05 -22.75 2.69
C THR A 40 -11.18 -21.73 2.52
N GLN A 41 -12.17 -21.99 1.66
CA GLN A 41 -13.32 -21.10 1.48
C GLN A 41 -14.21 -21.04 2.73
N VAL A 42 -14.50 -22.18 3.35
CA VAL A 42 -15.36 -22.24 4.55
C VAL A 42 -14.66 -21.61 5.75
N LEU A 43 -13.39 -21.96 5.98
CA LEU A 43 -12.61 -21.50 7.13
C LEU A 43 -12.26 -20.02 7.04
N HIS A 44 -12.17 -19.44 5.83
CA HIS A 44 -11.97 -18.01 5.62
C HIS A 44 -12.99 -17.18 6.40
N HIS A 45 -14.24 -17.61 6.47
CA HIS A 45 -15.27 -16.89 7.22
C HIS A 45 -15.02 -16.87 8.74
N LEU A 46 -14.38 -17.89 9.31
CA LEU A 46 -13.98 -17.86 10.71
C LEU A 46 -12.83 -16.89 10.93
N VAL A 47 -11.78 -16.98 10.09
CA VAL A 47 -10.59 -16.14 10.22
C VAL A 47 -10.89 -14.65 10.00
N PHE A 48 -11.76 -14.32 9.04
CA PHE A 48 -12.13 -12.93 8.76
C PHE A 48 -13.17 -12.36 9.72
N ALA A 49 -13.92 -13.21 10.44
CA ALA A 49 -14.85 -12.76 11.48
C ALA A 49 -14.17 -12.64 12.86
N ASP A 50 -13.18 -13.50 13.13
CA ASP A 50 -12.38 -13.52 14.36
C ASP A 50 -10.92 -13.85 14.03
N PRO A 51 -10.08 -12.82 13.77
CA PRO A 51 -8.66 -13.00 13.44
C PRO A 51 -7.85 -13.64 14.56
N GLU A 52 -8.36 -13.67 15.80
CA GLU A 52 -7.72 -14.28 16.95
C GLU A 52 -8.05 -15.78 17.12
N ASP A 53 -8.95 -16.34 16.29
CA ASP A 53 -9.27 -17.77 16.31
C ASP A 53 -8.11 -18.61 15.76
N THR A 54 -7.17 -18.92 16.65
CA THR A 54 -6.00 -19.75 16.33
C THR A 54 -6.35 -21.15 15.84
N THR A 55 -7.54 -21.68 16.16
CA THR A 55 -7.95 -23.01 15.70
C THR A 55 -8.34 -22.96 14.24
N ALA A 56 -9.14 -21.96 13.85
CA ALA A 56 -9.52 -21.72 12.47
C ALA A 56 -8.29 -21.39 11.61
N LYS A 57 -7.41 -20.48 12.09
CA LYS A 57 -6.17 -20.10 11.39
C LYS A 57 -5.28 -21.30 11.10
N LYS A 58 -5.03 -22.15 12.10
CA LYS A 58 -4.20 -23.36 11.93
C LYS A 58 -4.81 -24.34 10.94
N LEU A 59 -6.11 -24.60 11.03
CA LEU A 59 -6.78 -25.54 10.12
C LEU A 59 -6.82 -25.02 8.68
N GLN A 60 -7.02 -23.71 8.49
CA GLN A 60 -6.94 -23.09 7.17
C GLN A 60 -5.52 -23.09 6.61
N ALA A 61 -4.51 -22.88 7.48
CA ALA A 61 -3.11 -22.99 7.10
C ALA A 61 -2.75 -24.41 6.63
N ASP A 62 -3.24 -25.45 7.30
CA ASP A 62 -3.04 -26.84 6.87
C ASP A 62 -3.62 -27.09 5.48
N ALA A 63 -4.81 -26.55 5.19
CA ALA A 63 -5.42 -26.67 3.86
C ALA A 63 -4.61 -25.94 2.78
N TYR A 64 -4.16 -24.71 3.04
CA TYR A 64 -3.26 -24.00 2.12
C TYR A 64 -1.94 -24.73 1.91
N GLU A 65 -1.34 -25.28 2.97
CA GLU A 65 -0.09 -26.03 2.86
C GLU A 65 -0.21 -27.25 1.93
N GLN A 66 -1.32 -28.00 2.04
CA GLN A 66 -1.60 -29.11 1.12
C GLN A 66 -1.82 -28.65 -0.32
N MET A 67 -2.51 -27.52 -0.53
CA MET A 67 -2.65 -26.91 -1.86
C MET A 67 -1.30 -26.48 -2.43
N GLY A 68 -0.40 -25.94 -1.61
CA GLY A 68 0.96 -25.59 -1.98
C GLY A 68 1.82 -26.80 -2.37
N TYR A 69 1.62 -27.95 -1.73
CA TYR A 69 2.29 -29.20 -2.09
C TYR A 69 1.79 -29.78 -3.42
N GLN A 70 0.53 -29.56 -3.76
CA GLN A 70 -0.07 -30.04 -5.01
C GLN A 70 0.07 -29.06 -6.18
N ALA A 71 0.44 -27.81 -5.92
CA ALA A 71 0.61 -26.80 -6.94
C ALA A 71 1.81 -27.12 -7.86
N GLU A 72 1.53 -27.26 -9.16
CA GLU A 72 2.56 -27.43 -10.19
C GLU A 72 3.36 -26.13 -10.42
N GLY A 73 2.65 -24.99 -10.42
CA GLY A 73 3.25 -23.69 -10.66
C GLY A 73 3.95 -23.13 -9.42
N PRO A 74 5.21 -22.67 -9.51
CA PRO A 74 5.94 -22.12 -8.37
C PRO A 74 5.27 -20.89 -7.75
N GLN A 75 4.54 -20.11 -8.56
CA GLN A 75 3.77 -18.94 -8.10
C GLN A 75 2.65 -19.35 -7.13
N TRP A 76 1.81 -20.31 -7.52
CA TRP A 76 0.73 -20.83 -6.67
C TRP A 76 1.27 -21.52 -5.41
N ARG A 77 2.35 -22.30 -5.55
CA ARG A 77 3.04 -22.88 -4.41
C ARG A 77 3.50 -21.79 -3.43
N GLY A 78 4.14 -20.74 -3.93
CA GLY A 78 4.59 -19.61 -3.11
C GLY A 78 3.44 -18.95 -2.37
N ILE A 79 2.36 -18.59 -3.08
CA ILE A 79 1.17 -17.94 -2.50
C ILE A 79 0.58 -18.78 -1.37
N PHE A 80 0.32 -20.07 -1.59
CA PHE A 80 -0.31 -20.91 -0.57
C PHE A 80 0.58 -21.15 0.64
N LEU A 81 1.89 -21.37 0.43
CA LEU A 81 2.81 -21.58 1.55
C LEU A 81 3.06 -20.30 2.36
N THR A 82 3.08 -19.13 1.72
CA THR A 82 3.13 -17.84 2.42
C THR A 82 1.85 -17.62 3.22
N ALA A 83 0.68 -17.86 2.64
CA ALA A 83 -0.60 -17.76 3.34
C ALA A 83 -0.67 -18.66 4.58
N ALA A 84 -0.21 -19.92 4.44
CA ALA A 84 -0.13 -20.85 5.56
C ALA A 84 0.84 -20.37 6.65
N LYS A 85 1.99 -19.81 6.27
CA LYS A 85 2.97 -19.26 7.21
C LYS A 85 2.40 -18.07 7.97
N GLU A 86 1.79 -17.11 7.28
CA GLU A 86 1.23 -15.91 7.92
C GLU A 86 0.07 -16.22 8.87
N LEU A 87 -0.79 -17.18 8.53
CA LEU A 87 -1.84 -17.66 9.43
C LEU A 87 -1.28 -18.28 10.73
N ARG A 88 -0.09 -18.89 10.66
CA ARG A 88 0.55 -19.58 11.80
C ARG A 88 1.43 -18.65 12.63
N GLU A 89 2.15 -17.74 11.98
CA GLU A 89 3.26 -16.98 12.57
C GLU A 89 3.04 -15.46 12.56
N GLY A 90 2.08 -14.97 11.79
CA GLY A 90 1.90 -13.54 11.50
C GLY A 90 2.63 -13.08 10.24
N ILE A 91 2.41 -11.83 9.86
CA ILE A 91 2.94 -11.22 8.62
C ILE A 91 4.46 -11.24 8.63
N ALA A 92 5.05 -11.67 7.52
CA ALA A 92 6.49 -11.58 7.32
C ALA A 92 6.82 -10.18 6.76
N PRO A 93 7.70 -9.40 7.42
CA PRO A 93 8.03 -8.07 6.95
C PRO A 93 8.60 -8.07 5.52
N ALA A 94 8.18 -7.11 4.73
CA ALA A 94 8.63 -6.88 3.38
C ALA A 94 10.13 -6.53 3.39
N VAL A 95 10.89 -7.28 2.59
CA VAL A 95 12.34 -7.07 2.46
C VAL A 95 12.65 -5.83 1.62
N PHE A 96 11.73 -5.41 0.75
CA PHE A 96 11.86 -4.25 -0.13
C PHE A 96 10.54 -3.49 -0.18
N ALA A 97 10.53 -2.25 0.30
CA ALA A 97 9.34 -1.39 0.29
C ALA A 97 9.49 -0.14 -0.59
N THR A 98 10.72 0.21 -0.99
CA THR A 98 11.02 1.43 -1.74
C THR A 98 11.62 1.13 -3.10
N ALA A 99 11.29 1.95 -4.11
CA ALA A 99 12.01 1.96 -5.37
C ALA A 99 13.51 2.22 -5.13
N SER A 100 14.39 1.50 -5.82
CA SER A 100 15.83 1.76 -5.73
C SER A 100 16.17 3.14 -6.29
N THR A 101 17.29 3.70 -5.85
CA THR A 101 17.83 4.96 -6.38
C THR A 101 17.96 4.93 -7.90
N ASP A 102 18.40 3.80 -8.47
CA ASP A 102 18.56 3.62 -9.91
C ASP A 102 17.21 3.62 -10.64
N THR A 103 16.16 3.01 -10.05
CA THR A 103 14.80 3.06 -10.60
C THR A 103 14.28 4.49 -10.63
N ILE A 104 14.46 5.26 -9.55
CA ILE A 104 14.07 6.67 -9.49
C ILE A 104 14.86 7.50 -10.51
N ALA A 105 16.17 7.27 -10.61
CA ALA A 105 17.03 7.95 -11.57
C ALA A 105 16.67 7.62 -13.03
N GLY A 106 16.17 6.41 -13.32
CA GLY A 106 15.69 6.01 -14.65
C GLY A 106 14.25 6.46 -14.96
N MET A 107 13.46 6.81 -13.95
CA MET A 107 12.04 7.16 -14.11
C MET A 107 11.88 8.49 -14.88
N PRO A 108 11.04 8.55 -15.93
CA PRO A 108 10.64 9.81 -16.55
C PRO A 108 10.00 10.76 -15.54
N VAL A 109 10.21 12.07 -15.70
CA VAL A 109 9.78 13.07 -14.71
C VAL A 109 8.26 13.16 -14.60
N ASP A 110 7.54 13.04 -15.71
CA ASP A 110 6.08 12.93 -15.74
C ASP A 110 5.58 11.73 -14.92
N ILE A 111 6.19 10.56 -15.10
CA ILE A 111 5.87 9.35 -14.33
C ILE A 111 6.19 9.50 -12.84
N LEU A 112 7.25 10.24 -12.49
CA LEU A 112 7.56 10.55 -11.09
C LEU A 112 6.43 11.35 -10.43
N PHE A 113 5.86 12.33 -11.14
CA PHE A 113 4.73 13.09 -10.61
C PHE A 113 3.43 12.27 -10.58
N ASP A 114 3.18 11.41 -11.57
CA ASP A 114 2.05 10.47 -11.53
C ASP A 114 2.18 9.51 -10.32
N PHE A 115 3.40 9.04 -10.03
CA PHE A 115 3.66 8.22 -8.85
C PHE A 115 3.44 8.97 -7.54
N ALA A 116 3.88 10.23 -7.44
CA ALA A 116 3.60 11.09 -6.30
C ALA A 116 2.08 11.34 -6.14
N ALA A 117 1.35 11.51 -7.25
CA ALA A 117 -0.09 11.72 -7.24
C ALA A 117 -0.87 10.54 -6.63
N VAL A 118 -0.40 9.30 -6.78
CA VAL A 118 -1.01 8.09 -6.17
C VAL A 118 -0.99 8.16 -4.64
N HIS A 119 -0.03 8.87 -4.06
CA HIS A 119 0.06 9.03 -2.60
C HIS A 119 -0.88 10.10 -2.07
N VAL A 120 -1.61 10.85 -2.91
CA VAL A 120 -2.53 11.88 -2.43
C VAL A 120 -3.84 11.27 -1.95
N ILE A 121 -4.18 11.52 -0.68
CA ILE A 121 -5.48 11.17 -0.11
C ILE A 121 -6.49 12.20 -0.61
N GLY A 122 -7.25 11.83 -1.65
CA GLY A 122 -8.20 12.73 -2.32
C GLY A 122 -9.20 13.39 -1.38
N GLU A 123 -9.66 12.68 -0.34
CA GLU A 123 -10.58 13.25 0.68
C GLU A 123 -9.93 14.37 1.48
N LYS A 124 -8.65 14.22 1.89
CA LYS A 124 -7.90 15.28 2.59
C LYS A 124 -7.54 16.43 1.66
N ALA A 125 -7.31 16.13 0.39
CA ALA A 125 -6.94 17.09 -0.64
C ALA A 125 -8.15 17.81 -1.30
N ALA A 126 -9.39 17.51 -0.89
CA ALA A 126 -10.60 18.00 -1.56
C ALA A 126 -10.63 19.53 -1.67
N ASP A 127 -10.32 20.20 -0.56
CA ASP A 127 -10.28 21.67 -0.43
C ASP A 127 -8.86 22.22 -0.30
N ALA A 128 -7.83 21.38 -0.50
CA ALA A 128 -6.44 21.81 -0.45
C ALA A 128 -6.09 22.69 -1.67
N ASP A 129 -5.26 23.70 -1.43
CA ASP A 129 -4.68 24.57 -2.45
C ASP A 129 -3.16 24.62 -2.23
N VAL A 130 -2.48 23.58 -2.74
CA VAL A 130 -1.03 23.42 -2.65
C VAL A 130 -0.45 23.74 -4.01
N TRP A 131 0.60 24.56 -4.08
CA TRP A 131 1.23 24.95 -5.34
C TRP A 131 2.71 25.28 -5.14
N PHE A 132 3.59 24.58 -5.85
CA PHE A 132 5.04 24.78 -5.79
C PHE A 132 5.73 24.35 -7.08
N ASP A 133 6.92 24.88 -7.32
CA ASP A 133 7.76 24.51 -8.46
C ASP A 133 8.90 23.60 -7.98
N VAL A 134 9.28 22.63 -8.82
CA VAL A 134 10.43 21.75 -8.64
C VAL A 134 11.41 22.00 -9.77
N GLU A 135 12.60 22.47 -9.44
CA GLU A 135 13.71 22.67 -10.38
C GLU A 135 14.69 21.50 -10.25
N PHE A 136 14.73 20.66 -11.28
CA PHE A 136 15.62 19.50 -11.36
C PHE A 136 17.02 19.95 -11.80
N THR A 137 17.94 20.10 -10.84
CA THR A 137 19.26 20.71 -11.08
C THR A 137 20.17 19.89 -12.00
N ASP A 138 19.96 18.57 -12.04
CA ASP A 138 20.68 17.62 -12.88
C ASP A 138 20.09 17.47 -14.30
N LEU A 139 18.84 17.90 -14.50
CA LEU A 139 18.16 17.86 -15.79
C LEU A 139 18.08 19.25 -16.46
N GLY A 140 18.19 20.32 -15.68
CA GLY A 140 18.01 21.69 -16.17
C GLY A 140 16.56 22.01 -16.54
N GLU A 141 15.61 21.29 -15.95
CA GLU A 141 14.18 21.43 -16.20
C GLU A 141 13.44 21.89 -14.93
N THR A 142 12.36 22.63 -15.10
CA THR A 142 11.47 23.04 -14.01
C THR A 142 10.07 22.54 -14.30
N TRP A 143 9.40 22.07 -13.24
CA TRP A 143 8.03 21.62 -13.29
C TRP A 143 7.22 22.32 -12.21
N THR A 144 5.99 22.69 -12.55
CA THR A 144 5.04 23.19 -11.58
C THR A 144 4.13 22.08 -11.10
N VAL A 145 3.86 22.04 -9.80
CA VAL A 145 3.03 21.04 -9.13
C VAL A 145 1.93 21.76 -8.39
N TRP A 146 0.69 21.31 -8.55
CA TRP A 146 -0.42 21.81 -7.75
C TRP A 146 -1.41 20.72 -7.38
N ILE A 147 -2.03 20.87 -6.20
CA ILE A 147 -3.15 20.05 -5.75
C ILE A 147 -4.39 20.92 -5.70
N ARG A 148 -5.44 20.47 -6.38
CA ARG A 148 -6.75 21.12 -6.32
C ARG A 148 -7.85 20.10 -6.62
N HIS A 149 -8.98 20.21 -5.93
CA HIS A 149 -10.12 19.31 -6.08
C HIS A 149 -9.73 17.83 -5.86
N GLY A 150 -8.88 17.56 -4.86
CA GLY A 150 -8.48 16.20 -4.50
C GLY A 150 -7.45 15.54 -5.41
N VAL A 151 -6.88 16.24 -6.39
CA VAL A 151 -5.92 15.67 -7.36
C VAL A 151 -4.64 16.49 -7.46
N LEU A 152 -3.50 15.80 -7.54
CA LEU A 152 -2.22 16.38 -7.90
C LEU A 152 -2.07 16.45 -9.42
N ASN A 153 -1.56 17.57 -9.90
CA ASN A 153 -1.21 17.79 -11.28
C ASN A 153 0.23 18.32 -11.34
N ALA A 154 0.96 17.94 -12.37
CA ALA A 154 2.26 18.51 -12.67
C ALA A 154 2.42 18.81 -14.16
N ARG A 155 3.08 19.92 -14.50
CA ARG A 155 3.38 20.30 -15.88
C ARG A 155 4.79 20.89 -16.00
N PRO A 156 5.46 20.73 -17.16
CA PRO A 156 6.71 21.43 -17.43
C PRO A 156 6.51 22.94 -17.42
N GLY A 157 7.52 23.66 -16.93
CA GLY A 157 7.55 25.11 -16.82
C GLY A 157 7.38 25.61 -15.39
N ALA A 158 7.98 26.77 -15.12
CA ALA A 158 7.79 27.49 -13.88
C ALA A 158 6.54 28.36 -13.96
N THR A 159 5.81 28.49 -12.85
CA THR A 159 4.63 29.35 -12.77
C THR A 159 4.72 30.39 -11.66
N ASN A 160 5.87 30.47 -11.00
CA ASN A 160 6.16 31.38 -9.89
C ASN A 160 5.18 31.25 -8.70
N PRO A 161 5.03 30.04 -8.14
CA PRO A 161 4.25 29.76 -6.94
C PRO A 161 4.91 30.35 -5.67
N PRO A 162 4.23 30.22 -4.51
CA PRO A 162 4.80 30.61 -3.21
C PRO A 162 6.09 29.86 -2.83
N LEU A 163 6.38 28.70 -3.44
CA LEU A 163 7.53 27.86 -3.11
C LEU A 163 8.22 27.30 -4.36
N THR A 164 9.55 27.36 -4.42
CA THR A 164 10.38 26.62 -5.38
C THR A 164 11.41 25.75 -4.66
N VAL A 165 11.39 24.45 -4.94
CA VAL A 165 12.38 23.46 -4.48
C VAL A 165 13.38 23.18 -5.59
N ARG A 166 14.67 23.30 -5.30
CA ARG A 166 15.77 23.00 -6.24
C ARG A 166 16.55 21.80 -5.74
N ALA A 167 16.58 20.73 -6.52
CA ALA A 167 17.23 19.49 -6.14
C ALA A 167 17.57 18.64 -7.37
N ALA A 168 18.52 17.72 -7.24
CA ALA A 168 18.69 16.64 -8.22
C ALA A 168 17.48 15.70 -8.19
N LYS A 169 17.16 15.03 -9.30
CA LYS A 169 15.91 14.24 -9.43
C LYS A 169 15.68 13.24 -8.31
N VAL A 170 16.71 12.53 -7.87
CA VAL A 170 16.59 11.56 -6.78
C VAL A 170 16.18 12.23 -5.46
N LEU A 171 16.73 13.40 -5.15
CA LEU A 171 16.40 14.15 -3.93
C LEU A 171 15.02 14.81 -4.04
N ALA A 172 14.68 15.32 -5.24
CA ALA A 172 13.34 15.83 -5.51
C ALA A 172 12.27 14.75 -5.33
N ALA A 173 12.51 13.53 -5.83
CA ALA A 173 11.63 12.38 -5.62
C ALA A 173 11.48 12.04 -4.13
N ALA A 174 12.57 12.06 -3.36
CA ALA A 174 12.51 11.84 -1.91
C ALA A 174 11.65 12.91 -1.20
N ILE A 175 11.69 14.17 -1.65
CA ILE A 175 10.84 15.24 -1.10
C ILE A 175 9.38 15.07 -1.53
N LEU A 176 9.13 14.67 -2.78
CA LEU A 176 7.78 14.44 -3.28
C LEU A 176 7.06 13.29 -2.55
N LEU A 177 7.80 12.25 -2.14
CA LEU A 177 7.25 11.10 -1.42
C LEU A 177 7.35 11.24 0.10
N THR A 178 8.28 12.04 0.60
CA THR A 178 8.50 12.27 2.02
C THR A 178 8.89 13.74 2.26
N PRO A 179 7.92 14.67 2.26
CA PRO A 179 8.21 16.11 2.30
C PRO A 179 8.99 16.55 3.55
N ALA A 180 8.81 15.85 4.66
CA ALA A 180 9.56 16.07 5.89
C ALA A 180 11.09 15.94 5.72
N ALA A 181 11.56 15.19 4.72
CA ALA A 181 12.99 15.05 4.41
C ALA A 181 13.62 16.37 3.93
N ALA A 182 12.83 17.30 3.38
CA ALA A 182 13.33 18.57 2.84
C ALA A 182 14.10 19.38 3.89
N LYS A 183 13.64 19.40 5.14
CA LYS A 183 14.29 20.15 6.24
C LYS A 183 15.71 19.65 6.51
N GLY A 184 15.91 18.34 6.55
CA GLY A 184 17.22 17.72 6.75
C GLY A 184 18.14 17.97 5.56
N LEU A 185 17.63 17.74 4.34
CA LEU A 185 18.39 17.95 3.10
C LEU A 185 18.80 19.42 2.90
N LEU A 186 17.96 20.36 3.32
CA LEU A 186 18.26 21.80 3.28
C LEU A 186 19.35 22.16 4.29
N ALA A 187 19.28 21.64 5.52
CA ALA A 187 20.31 21.86 6.53
C ALA A 187 21.67 21.28 6.12
N GLU A 188 21.68 20.20 5.36
CA GLU A 188 22.88 19.59 4.77
C GLU A 188 23.38 20.31 3.51
N GLY A 189 22.65 21.31 3.00
CA GLY A 189 23.00 22.04 1.77
C GLY A 189 22.89 21.20 0.49
N LYS A 190 22.15 20.08 0.53
CA LYS A 190 21.94 19.19 -0.62
C LYS A 190 20.85 19.66 -1.57
N ILE A 191 19.94 20.49 -1.07
CA ILE A 191 18.86 21.13 -1.84
C ILE A 191 18.85 22.62 -1.53
N ALA A 192 18.20 23.41 -2.38
CA ALA A 192 17.89 24.80 -2.11
C ALA A 192 16.38 25.05 -2.19
N VAL A 193 15.88 25.94 -1.35
CA VAL A 193 14.47 26.33 -1.31
C VAL A 193 14.37 27.84 -1.44
N SER A 194 13.41 28.32 -2.21
CA SER A 194 13.06 29.75 -2.34
C SER A 194 11.57 29.93 -2.13
N GLY A 195 11.18 30.92 -1.35
CA GLY A 195 9.77 31.16 -0.99
C GLY A 195 9.40 30.55 0.37
N ASP A 196 8.13 30.15 0.50
CA ASP A 196 7.53 29.70 1.76
C ASP A 196 7.59 28.17 1.92
N PRO A 197 8.45 27.64 2.82
CA PRO A 197 8.57 26.20 3.02
C PRO A 197 7.33 25.55 3.65
N SER A 198 6.40 26.29 4.25
CA SER A 198 5.18 25.71 4.85
C SER A 198 4.28 25.02 3.82
N VAL A 199 4.43 25.35 2.53
CA VAL A 199 3.73 24.66 1.43
C VAL A 199 4.07 23.15 1.40
N LEU A 200 5.27 22.74 1.84
CA LEU A 200 5.60 21.32 1.96
C LEU A 200 4.91 20.64 3.15
N ASP A 201 4.56 21.40 4.20
CA ASP A 201 3.79 20.88 5.33
C ASP A 201 2.33 20.67 4.90
N ASP A 202 1.76 21.63 4.15
CA ASP A 202 0.41 21.51 3.56
C ASP A 202 0.33 20.34 2.57
N TYR A 203 1.38 20.16 1.76
CA TYR A 203 1.52 19.00 0.87
C TYR A 203 1.59 17.69 1.67
N ALA A 204 2.42 17.63 2.72
CA ALA A 204 2.55 16.44 3.56
C ALA A 204 1.22 16.06 4.24
N ALA A 205 0.40 17.05 4.63
CA ALA A 205 -0.87 16.82 5.32
C ALA A 205 -1.88 16.02 4.47
N VAL A 206 -1.73 16.02 3.15
CA VAL A 206 -2.64 15.33 2.21
C VAL A 206 -2.04 14.07 1.60
N LEU A 207 -0.82 13.69 1.96
CA LEU A 207 -0.21 12.44 1.51
C LEU A 207 -0.60 11.26 2.41
N ASP A 208 -0.54 10.08 1.82
CA ASP A 208 -0.65 8.77 2.45
C ASP A 208 0.73 8.17 2.68
N GLU A 209 0.79 7.24 3.62
CA GLU A 209 1.94 6.37 3.84
C GLU A 209 1.47 4.92 3.70
N PHE A 210 1.99 4.21 2.70
CA PHE A 210 1.59 2.84 2.43
C PHE A 210 2.38 1.86 3.30
N ASP A 211 1.66 1.08 4.10
CA ASP A 211 2.24 -0.05 4.83
C ASP A 211 2.54 -1.20 3.85
N PRO A 212 3.82 -1.55 3.61
CA PRO A 212 4.16 -2.68 2.75
C PRO A 212 3.77 -4.04 3.37
N ASP A 213 3.50 -4.08 4.68
CA ASP A 213 3.20 -5.28 5.46
C ASP A 213 1.69 -5.40 5.74
N PHE A 214 0.84 -4.88 4.84
CA PHE A 214 -0.61 -4.94 5.00
C PHE A 214 -1.11 -6.41 5.04
N PRO A 215 -2.09 -6.73 5.91
CA PRO A 215 -2.61 -8.09 6.04
C PRO A 215 -3.36 -8.55 4.78
N VAL A 216 -3.10 -9.80 4.36
CA VAL A 216 -3.76 -10.41 3.19
C VAL A 216 -4.68 -11.56 3.60
N VAL A 217 -4.21 -12.45 4.47
CA VAL A 217 -4.95 -13.64 4.92
C VAL A 217 -5.78 -13.41 6.18
N THR A 218 -5.73 -12.20 6.72
CA THR A 218 -6.57 -11.68 7.80
C THR A 218 -7.09 -10.29 7.39
N PRO A 219 -8.14 -9.78 8.05
CA PRO A 219 -8.55 -8.38 7.95
C PRO A 219 -7.46 -7.39 8.37
#